data_AF-A0A536MWU2-F1
#
_entry.id   AF-A0A536MWU2-F1
#
_cell.length_a   1.000
_cell.length_b   1.000
_cell.length_c   1.000
_cell.angle_alpha   90.00
_cell.angle_beta   90.00
_cell.angle_gamma   90.00
#
_symmetry.space_group_name_H-M   'P 1'
#
loop_
_entity.id
_entity.type
_entity.pdbx_description
1 polymer ?
#
loop_
_entity_poly.entity_id
_entity_poly.type
_entity_poly.pdbx_seq_one_letter_code
_entity_poly.pdbx_strand_id
1 'polypeptide(L)'
;MNRLLYATGDGRLRVHRSLQAAARSGWDVGVADRLIPLPAGTSLMHLPGRSPLGLSPTGATVAVDESGALAVAAVLPPGYLRTWLPAYEEDGRPPVLPLYGYAAVASIDGEPHVAAMRTDRWNAWNPQADDRLHIEAAIRAARRALPGNRLLQQLETCATDYRCLTAQNVFLRRGEGAIPVSPACNAACLGCISEQWGDVDSPQTRLDFAPTAAEIAELAAWHLSAGDPNFVSYGQGCEGEPLTRGAALVDATRRIRAAAPMATIHVNTNGSRPDVLQRLVDAGLNSVRISVFSLEDSRFRAYYRPVGYGLDQVAECAGVVAAAGGQVTINLLTFPGVSDAPQEIDALVGFILRHGVHQVQLRSLNVDPQWLLDRIPQPTRGIGMRKFVRQLTERCPDLQLGNFTRPWPAIQRQPAWASSK
;
A
#
# COMPACT_ATOMS: atom_id res chain seq x y z
N MET A 1 -22.60 23.30 -4.46
CA MET A 1 -23.25 21.96 -4.38
C MET A 1 -22.42 20.98 -5.19
N ASN A 2 -22.23 19.75 -4.72
CA ASN A 2 -21.50 18.73 -5.47
C ASN A 2 -22.44 18.03 -6.49
N ARG A 3 -22.03 17.95 -7.74
CA ARG A 3 -22.78 17.33 -8.85
C ARG A 3 -22.12 16.02 -9.26
N LEU A 4 -22.94 15.08 -9.74
CA LEU A 4 -22.43 13.83 -10.30
C LEU A 4 -21.53 14.11 -11.51
N LEU A 5 -20.30 13.58 -11.45
CA LEU A 5 -19.34 13.58 -12.54
C LEU A 5 -19.33 12.17 -13.15
N TYR A 6 -19.51 12.08 -14.46
CA TYR A 6 -19.50 10.81 -15.20
C TYR A 6 -18.72 10.97 -16.51
N ALA A 7 -18.47 9.86 -17.20
CA ALA A 7 -17.83 9.87 -18.52
C ALA A 7 -18.77 9.31 -19.58
N THR A 8 -18.64 9.77 -20.81
CA THR A 8 -19.19 9.10 -21.99
C THR A 8 -18.28 7.96 -22.44
N GLY A 9 -18.77 7.06 -23.30
CA GLY A 9 -17.98 5.93 -23.82
C GLY A 9 -16.71 6.31 -24.59
N ASP A 10 -16.59 7.56 -25.08
CA ASP A 10 -15.36 8.12 -25.69
C ASP A 10 -14.41 8.74 -24.65
N GLY A 11 -14.70 8.63 -23.35
CA GLY A 11 -13.87 9.09 -22.25
C GLY A 11 -14.04 10.57 -21.88
N ARG A 12 -14.97 11.32 -22.48
CA ARG A 12 -15.20 12.73 -22.11
C ARG A 12 -15.96 12.85 -20.80
N LEU A 13 -15.47 13.72 -19.92
CA LEU A 13 -16.14 14.01 -18.65
C LEU A 13 -17.39 14.89 -18.88
N ARG A 14 -18.44 14.59 -18.12
CA ARG A 14 -19.73 15.27 -18.12
C ARG A 14 -20.19 15.52 -16.69
N VAL A 15 -20.83 16.67 -16.47
CA VAL A 15 -21.44 17.01 -15.18
C VAL A 15 -22.95 16.90 -15.32
N HIS A 16 -23.57 16.10 -14.46
CA HIS A 16 -25.02 15.93 -14.48
C HIS A 16 -25.71 17.20 -13.97
N ARG A 17 -26.82 17.59 -14.63
CA ARG A 17 -27.52 18.87 -14.37
C ARG A 17 -28.23 18.91 -13.00
N SER A 18 -28.91 17.83 -12.62
CA SER A 18 -29.75 17.75 -11.42
C SER A 18 -29.24 16.82 -10.32
N LEU A 19 -28.56 15.72 -10.65
CA LEU A 19 -28.10 14.74 -9.67
C LEU A 19 -26.92 15.22 -8.84
N GLN A 20 -27.01 14.99 -7.53
CA GLN A 20 -25.89 15.08 -6.60
C GLN A 20 -25.01 13.84 -6.74
N ALA A 21 -23.70 13.99 -6.56
CA ALA A 21 -22.78 12.85 -6.57
C ALA A 21 -23.07 11.90 -5.41
N ALA A 22 -23.33 10.63 -5.73
CA ALA A 22 -23.39 9.55 -4.74
C ALA A 22 -21.99 8.96 -4.53
N ALA A 23 -21.78 8.36 -3.36
CA ALA A 23 -20.55 7.68 -3.00
C ALA A 23 -20.86 6.43 -2.17
N ARG A 24 -19.95 5.45 -2.15
CA ARG A 24 -20.13 4.16 -1.50
C ARG A 24 -19.18 3.98 -0.31
N SER A 25 -19.70 3.36 0.75
CA SER A 25 -18.95 2.88 1.90
C SER A 25 -19.38 1.43 2.16
N GLY A 26 -18.59 0.48 1.69
CA GLY A 26 -18.95 -0.94 1.70
C GLY A 26 -20.26 -1.18 0.94
N TRP A 27 -21.25 -1.71 1.65
CA TRP A 27 -22.57 -2.04 1.11
C TRP A 27 -23.52 -0.84 1.08
N ASP A 28 -23.19 0.27 1.75
CA ASP A 28 -24.04 1.45 1.83
C ASP A 28 -23.67 2.48 0.74
N VAL A 29 -24.70 3.08 0.13
CA VAL A 29 -24.58 4.24 -0.77
C VAL A 29 -25.11 5.49 -0.06
N GLY A 30 -24.40 6.60 -0.20
CA GLY A 30 -24.74 7.88 0.42
C GLY A 30 -23.99 9.05 -0.21
N VAL A 31 -23.68 10.06 0.60
CA VAL A 31 -22.96 11.26 0.18
C VAL A 31 -21.61 11.32 0.89
N ALA A 32 -20.55 11.65 0.13
CA ALA A 32 -19.25 11.91 0.71
C ALA A 32 -19.30 13.09 1.68
N ASP A 33 -18.81 12.87 2.91
CA ASP A 33 -18.78 13.86 3.97
C ASP A 33 -17.83 15.04 3.69
N ARG A 34 -16.77 14.81 2.91
CA ARG A 34 -15.88 15.86 2.43
C ARG A 34 -15.23 15.49 1.09
N LEU A 35 -15.12 16.48 0.23
CA LEU A 35 -14.41 16.43 -1.05
C LEU A 35 -13.26 17.45 -1.03
N ILE A 36 -12.14 17.13 -1.69
CA ILE A 36 -11.01 18.04 -1.88
C ILE A 36 -10.74 18.22 -3.39
N PRO A 37 -10.13 19.35 -3.82
CA PRO A 37 -9.65 19.47 -5.20
C PRO A 37 -8.73 18.29 -5.55
N LEU A 38 -8.72 17.86 -6.81
CA LEU A 38 -7.87 16.74 -7.22
C LEU A 38 -6.40 17.04 -6.88
N PRO A 39 -5.75 16.18 -6.08
CA PRO A 39 -4.32 16.30 -5.84
C PRO A 39 -3.53 16.20 -7.14
N ALA A 40 -2.46 16.97 -7.27
CA ALA A 40 -1.52 16.85 -8.39
C ALA A 40 -1.00 15.40 -8.50
N GLY A 41 -0.98 14.85 -9.73
CA GLY A 41 -0.64 13.45 -9.98
C GLY A 41 -1.80 12.47 -9.84
N THR A 42 -3.04 12.94 -9.62
CA THR A 42 -4.25 12.10 -9.68
C THR A 42 -4.58 11.74 -11.13
N SER A 43 -5.00 10.49 -11.36
CA SER A 43 -5.58 10.04 -12.62
C SER A 43 -7.08 9.86 -12.48
N LEU A 44 -7.86 10.37 -13.44
CA LEU A 44 -9.29 10.06 -13.55
C LEU A 44 -9.48 8.90 -14.53
N MET A 45 -10.38 7.99 -14.18
CA MET A 45 -10.65 6.78 -14.97
C MET A 45 -12.16 6.58 -15.05
N HIS A 46 -12.67 6.28 -16.24
CA HIS A 46 -14.01 5.71 -16.37
C HIS A 46 -13.96 4.22 -15.99
N LEU A 47 -15.09 3.68 -15.53
CA LEU A 47 -15.23 2.31 -15.06
C LEU A 47 -16.10 1.54 -16.06
N PRO A 48 -15.51 0.74 -16.97
CA PRO A 48 -16.28 0.02 -17.98
C PRO A 48 -17.35 -0.90 -17.39
N GLY A 49 -18.57 -0.87 -17.96
CA GLY A 49 -19.71 -1.67 -17.54
C GLY A 49 -20.31 -1.27 -16.18
N ARG A 50 -20.02 -0.05 -15.71
CA ARG A 50 -20.56 0.51 -14.47
C ARG A 50 -21.35 1.78 -14.77
N SER A 51 -22.66 1.71 -14.58
CA SER A 51 -23.56 2.85 -14.69
C SER A 51 -23.44 3.74 -13.45
N PRO A 52 -23.16 5.05 -13.60
CA PRO A 52 -22.96 5.96 -12.47
C PRO A 52 -24.26 6.16 -11.67
N LEU A 53 -24.13 6.14 -10.34
CA LEU A 53 -25.23 6.47 -9.43
C LEU A 53 -25.15 7.92 -8.95
N GLY A 54 -26.30 8.58 -8.88
CA GLY A 54 -26.46 9.89 -8.25
C GLY A 54 -27.67 9.94 -7.32
N LEU A 55 -27.75 10.99 -6.52
CA LEU A 55 -28.92 11.27 -5.70
C LEU A 55 -29.82 12.31 -6.38
N SER A 56 -31.10 11.98 -6.49
CA SER A 56 -32.13 12.89 -6.99
C SER A 56 -32.41 14.01 -5.98
N PRO A 57 -33.12 15.09 -6.40
CA PRO A 57 -33.59 16.12 -5.47
C PRO A 57 -34.51 15.59 -4.35
N THR A 58 -35.12 14.42 -4.53
CA THR A 58 -35.95 13.76 -3.51
C THR A 58 -35.14 12.87 -2.57
N GLY A 59 -33.82 12.74 -2.79
CA GLY A 59 -32.93 11.88 -2.01
C GLY A 59 -32.88 10.43 -2.46
N ALA A 60 -33.55 10.07 -3.56
CA ALA A 60 -33.50 8.72 -4.11
C ALA A 60 -32.17 8.49 -4.85
N THR A 61 -31.56 7.30 -4.66
CA THR A 61 -30.42 6.87 -5.47
C THR A 61 -30.93 6.39 -6.82
N VAL A 62 -30.39 6.96 -7.90
CA VAL A 62 -30.80 6.66 -9.28
C VAL A 62 -29.57 6.51 -10.17
N ALA A 63 -29.62 5.55 -11.10
CA ALA A 63 -28.65 5.44 -12.18
C ALA A 63 -28.86 6.56 -13.21
N VAL A 64 -27.78 6.95 -13.89
CA VAL A 64 -27.87 7.91 -14.99
C VAL A 64 -28.55 7.25 -16.20
N ASP A 65 -29.67 7.82 -16.61
CA ASP A 65 -30.44 7.41 -17.80
C ASP A 65 -29.86 8.07 -19.06
N GLU A 66 -28.58 7.80 -19.34
CA GLU A 66 -27.89 8.20 -20.58
C GLU A 66 -27.11 6.99 -21.11
N SER A 67 -27.46 6.55 -22.33
CA SER A 67 -26.81 5.41 -22.97
C SER A 67 -25.30 5.62 -23.08
N GLY A 68 -24.51 4.71 -22.51
CA GLY A 68 -23.04 4.77 -22.53
C GLY A 68 -22.44 5.72 -21.49
N ALA A 69 -23.22 6.18 -20.50
CA ALA A 69 -22.68 6.84 -19.32
C ALA A 69 -21.92 5.84 -18.45
N LEU A 70 -20.71 6.20 -18.07
CA LEU A 70 -19.81 5.38 -17.27
C LEU A 70 -19.47 6.10 -15.97
N ALA A 71 -19.46 5.34 -14.87
CA ALA A 71 -18.96 5.81 -13.60
C ALA A 71 -17.50 6.25 -13.72
N VAL A 72 -17.12 7.28 -12.96
CA VAL A 72 -15.76 7.80 -12.92
C VAL A 72 -15.21 7.65 -11.51
N ALA A 73 -13.93 7.34 -11.43
CA ALA A 73 -13.17 7.33 -10.18
C ALA A 73 -11.84 8.06 -10.33
N ALA A 74 -11.27 8.46 -9.20
CA ALA A 74 -9.92 8.98 -9.11
C ALA A 74 -8.98 7.92 -8.52
N VAL A 75 -7.77 7.81 -9.09
CA VAL A 75 -6.64 7.10 -8.50
C VAL A 75 -5.68 8.13 -7.93
N LEU A 76 -5.56 8.14 -6.61
CA LEU A 76 -4.82 9.14 -5.87
C LEU A 76 -3.30 8.86 -5.88
N PRO A 77 -2.45 9.91 -5.88
CA PRO A 77 -1.03 9.73 -5.62
C PRO A 77 -0.78 9.27 -4.17
N PRO A 78 0.39 8.70 -3.86
CA PRO A 78 0.75 8.32 -2.50
C PRO A 78 0.67 9.48 -1.50
N GLY A 79 0.35 9.18 -0.24
CA GLY A 79 0.18 10.19 0.82
C GLY A 79 -1.26 10.66 1.04
N TYR A 80 -2.22 10.07 0.33
CA TYR A 80 -3.65 10.29 0.49
C TYR A 80 -4.37 9.01 0.89
N LEU A 81 -5.32 9.14 1.81
CA LEU A 81 -6.31 8.15 2.15
C LEU A 81 -7.57 8.41 1.32
N ARG A 82 -8.05 7.38 0.61
CA ARG A 82 -9.39 7.36 0.04
C ARG A 82 -10.43 7.31 1.16
N THR A 83 -11.41 8.21 1.16
CA THR A 83 -12.45 8.23 2.19
C THR A 83 -13.77 7.61 1.73
N TRP A 84 -14.03 7.56 0.42
CA TRP A 84 -15.21 6.93 -0.17
C TRP A 84 -14.89 6.24 -1.50
N LEU A 85 -15.66 5.21 -1.83
CA LEU A 85 -15.63 4.48 -3.10
C LEU A 85 -16.59 5.12 -4.11
N PRO A 86 -16.36 4.99 -5.43
CA PRO A 86 -17.35 5.39 -6.44
C PRO A 86 -18.65 4.61 -6.24
N ALA A 87 -19.78 5.26 -6.49
CA ALA A 87 -21.11 4.63 -6.47
C ALA A 87 -21.56 4.36 -7.91
N TYR A 88 -21.90 3.10 -8.18
CA TYR A 88 -22.36 2.63 -9.47
C TYR A 88 -23.25 1.39 -9.32
N GLU A 89 -23.99 1.09 -10.38
CA GLU A 89 -24.61 -0.20 -10.64
C GLU A 89 -23.81 -0.93 -11.73
N GLU A 90 -23.79 -2.25 -11.67
CA GLU A 90 -23.11 -3.08 -12.65
C GLU A 90 -24.07 -3.49 -13.77
N ASP A 91 -23.65 -3.28 -15.01
CA ASP A 91 -24.44 -3.64 -16.19
C ASP A 91 -24.22 -5.14 -16.49
N GLY A 92 -25.07 -5.99 -15.91
CA GLY A 92 -25.02 -7.45 -16.12
C GLY A 92 -23.83 -8.12 -15.42
N ARG A 93 -22.78 -8.45 -16.17
CA ARG A 93 -21.56 -9.10 -15.67
C ARG A 93 -20.32 -8.38 -16.21
N PRO A 94 -20.02 -7.18 -15.72
CA PRO A 94 -18.90 -6.42 -16.24
C PRO A 94 -17.56 -7.09 -15.89
N PRO A 95 -16.48 -6.83 -16.64
CA PRO A 95 -15.16 -7.36 -16.32
C PRO A 95 -14.70 -6.86 -14.95
N VAL A 96 -13.88 -7.64 -14.24
CA VAL A 96 -13.29 -7.15 -12.99
C VAL A 96 -12.36 -5.98 -13.31
N LEU A 97 -12.48 -4.90 -12.54
CA LEU A 97 -11.68 -3.69 -12.74
C LEU A 97 -10.18 -3.96 -12.45
N PRO A 98 -9.26 -3.30 -13.17
CA PRO A 98 -7.83 -3.35 -12.86
C PRO A 98 -7.51 -3.01 -11.39
N LEU A 99 -6.39 -3.48 -10.87
CA LEU A 99 -6.05 -3.31 -9.46
C LEU A 99 -5.58 -1.88 -9.12
N TYR A 100 -6.55 -0.96 -8.95
CA TYR A 100 -6.33 0.42 -8.51
C TYR A 100 -7.17 0.81 -7.30
N GLY A 101 -6.75 1.86 -6.60
CA GLY A 101 -7.44 2.43 -5.44
C GLY A 101 -8.51 3.45 -5.86
N TYR A 102 -9.64 2.99 -6.39
CA TYR A 102 -10.72 3.83 -6.91
C TYR A 102 -11.41 4.69 -5.84
N ALA A 103 -11.29 6.01 -5.92
CA ALA A 103 -11.94 6.96 -5.02
C ALA A 103 -13.12 7.68 -5.69
N ALA A 104 -14.17 7.97 -4.91
CA ALA A 104 -15.33 8.71 -5.39
C ALA A 104 -14.96 10.12 -5.84
N VAL A 105 -15.59 10.59 -6.92
CA VAL A 105 -15.39 11.93 -7.47
C VAL A 105 -16.73 12.67 -7.63
N ALA A 106 -16.65 13.99 -7.64
CA ALA A 106 -17.78 14.86 -7.93
C ALA A 106 -17.30 16.13 -8.63
N SER A 107 -18.20 16.86 -9.27
CA SER A 107 -17.94 18.22 -9.72
C SER A 107 -18.39 19.23 -8.65
N ILE A 108 -17.52 20.18 -8.29
CA ILE A 108 -17.86 21.34 -7.46
C ILE A 108 -17.48 22.57 -8.28
N ASP A 109 -18.46 23.43 -8.55
CA ASP A 109 -18.30 24.66 -9.34
C ASP A 109 -17.67 24.41 -10.73
N GLY A 110 -18.01 23.26 -11.34
CA GLY A 110 -17.49 22.85 -12.65
C GLY A 110 -16.20 22.02 -12.57
N GLU A 111 -15.51 22.01 -11.43
CA GLU A 111 -14.20 21.40 -11.28
C GLU A 111 -14.24 20.02 -10.58
N PRO A 112 -13.47 19.03 -11.05
CA PRO A 112 -13.38 17.73 -10.38
C PRO A 112 -12.80 17.81 -8.97
N HIS A 113 -13.46 17.12 -8.04
CA HIS A 113 -13.05 16.95 -6.66
C HIS A 113 -13.16 15.48 -6.27
N VAL A 114 -12.38 15.06 -5.27
CA VAL A 114 -12.26 13.65 -4.85
C VAL A 114 -12.51 13.48 -3.35
N ALA A 115 -13.12 12.35 -2.99
CA ALA A 115 -13.34 11.95 -1.61
C ALA A 115 -12.06 11.35 -1.02
N ALA A 116 -11.20 12.24 -0.52
CA ALA A 116 -9.91 11.88 0.02
C ALA A 116 -9.47 12.78 1.18
N MET A 117 -8.47 12.32 1.91
CA MET A 117 -7.78 13.08 2.94
C MET A 117 -6.27 12.87 2.80
N ARG A 118 -5.49 13.96 2.80
CA ARG A 118 -4.03 13.84 2.85
C ARG A 118 -3.62 13.36 4.23
N THR A 119 -2.83 12.30 4.28
CA THR A 119 -2.35 11.68 5.54
C THR A 119 -0.85 11.78 5.70
N ASP A 120 -0.10 12.04 4.62
CA ASP A 120 1.35 12.13 4.71
C ASP A 120 1.96 13.08 3.66
N ARG A 121 3.17 13.57 3.93
CA ARG A 121 4.02 14.33 3.01
C ARG A 121 5.46 13.84 3.12
N TRP A 122 6.04 13.40 2.01
CA TRP A 122 7.46 13.15 1.93
C TRP A 122 7.97 13.36 0.51
N ASN A 123 8.97 14.23 0.34
CA ASN A 123 9.47 14.58 -0.98
C ASN A 123 10.09 13.39 -1.73
N ALA A 124 10.69 12.44 -1.00
CA ALA A 124 11.22 11.21 -1.59
C ALA A 124 10.13 10.33 -2.23
N TRP A 125 8.84 10.58 -1.97
CA TRP A 125 7.70 9.91 -2.61
C TRP A 125 6.79 10.91 -3.34
N ASN A 126 7.31 12.09 -3.67
CA ASN A 126 6.61 13.05 -4.53
C ASN A 126 6.77 12.62 -6.00
N PRO A 127 5.69 12.20 -6.70
CA PRO A 127 5.78 11.81 -8.11
C PRO A 127 6.13 12.98 -9.04
N GLN A 128 5.99 14.23 -8.57
CA GLN A 128 6.26 15.45 -9.32
C GLN A 128 7.63 16.07 -8.98
N ALA A 129 8.51 15.35 -8.29
CA ALA A 129 9.84 15.88 -7.96
C ALA A 129 10.71 15.98 -9.22
N ASP A 130 11.35 17.14 -9.44
CA ASP A 130 12.10 17.47 -10.66
C ASP A 130 13.18 16.45 -11.01
N ASP A 131 13.86 15.88 -10.02
CA ASP A 131 14.92 14.90 -10.23
C ASP A 131 14.42 13.59 -10.86
N ARG A 132 13.12 13.29 -10.78
CA ARG A 132 12.52 12.14 -11.48
C ARG A 132 12.51 12.32 -12.99
N LEU A 133 12.64 13.56 -13.50
CA LEU A 133 12.86 13.82 -14.93
C LEU A 133 14.22 13.29 -15.42
N HIS A 134 15.15 13.00 -14.51
CA HIS A 134 16.49 12.51 -14.81
C HIS A 134 16.67 11.00 -14.53
N ILE A 135 15.57 10.25 -14.40
CA ILE A 135 15.62 8.85 -14.02
C ILE A 135 16.46 7.98 -14.96
N GLU A 136 16.41 8.21 -16.27
CA GLU A 136 17.21 7.44 -17.23
C GLU A 136 18.72 7.62 -17.04
N ALA A 137 19.15 8.85 -16.71
CA ALA A 137 20.56 9.12 -16.43
C ALA A 137 21.01 8.41 -15.14
N ALA A 138 20.14 8.39 -14.12
CA ALA A 138 20.37 7.69 -12.87
C ALA A 138 20.45 6.16 -13.06
N ILE A 139 19.58 5.58 -13.91
CA ILE A 139 19.63 4.16 -14.30
C ILE A 139 20.96 3.82 -14.98
N ARG A 140 21.41 4.65 -15.93
CA ARG A 140 22.73 4.46 -16.59
C ARG A 140 23.89 4.53 -15.61
N ALA A 141 23.82 5.40 -14.60
CA ALA A 141 24.83 5.47 -13.55
C ALA A 141 24.87 4.20 -12.70
N ALA A 142 23.71 3.68 -12.30
CA ALA A 142 23.61 2.43 -11.54
C ALA A 142 24.17 1.23 -12.32
N ARG A 143 23.79 1.06 -13.59
CA ARG A 143 24.30 -0.01 -14.46
C ARG A 143 25.83 0.00 -14.61
N ARG A 144 26.44 1.19 -14.66
CA ARG A 144 27.91 1.33 -14.70
C ARG A 144 28.56 0.98 -13.36
N ALA A 145 27.91 1.33 -12.25
CA ALA A 145 28.43 1.06 -10.91
C ALA A 145 28.29 -0.41 -10.53
N LEU A 146 27.24 -1.10 -10.98
CA LEU A 146 26.87 -2.46 -10.59
C LEU A 146 26.62 -3.36 -11.83
N PRO A 147 27.60 -3.55 -12.73
CA PRO A 147 27.38 -4.17 -14.06
C PRO A 147 26.95 -5.65 -14.03
N GLY A 148 27.09 -6.33 -12.89
CA GLY A 148 26.69 -7.74 -12.71
C GLY A 148 25.45 -7.95 -11.86
N ASN A 149 24.83 -6.88 -11.35
CA ASN A 149 23.75 -7.01 -10.37
C ASN A 149 22.39 -7.14 -11.06
N ARG A 150 21.83 -8.36 -11.07
CA ARG A 150 20.57 -8.66 -11.76
C ARG A 150 19.36 -7.89 -11.22
N LEU A 151 19.41 -7.43 -9.96
CA LEU A 151 18.34 -6.62 -9.38
C LEU A 151 18.08 -5.34 -10.17
N LEU A 152 19.10 -4.78 -10.81
CA LEU A 152 18.95 -3.56 -11.59
C LEU A 152 17.98 -3.73 -12.76
N GLN A 153 17.91 -4.92 -13.38
CA GLN A 153 17.00 -5.18 -14.48
C GLN A 153 15.53 -5.09 -14.01
N GLN A 154 15.19 -5.79 -12.92
CA GLN A 154 13.84 -5.72 -12.35
C GLN A 154 13.52 -4.29 -11.88
N LEU A 155 14.45 -3.65 -11.18
CA LEU A 155 14.25 -2.31 -10.64
C LEU A 155 14.06 -1.27 -11.74
N GLU A 156 14.73 -1.43 -12.88
CA GLU A 156 14.55 -0.56 -14.04
C GLU A 156 13.14 -0.66 -14.60
N THR A 157 12.64 -1.87 -14.89
CA THR A 157 11.24 -2.09 -15.29
C THR A 157 10.28 -1.47 -14.27
N CYS A 158 10.54 -1.67 -12.98
CA CYS A 158 9.74 -1.04 -11.93
C CYS A 158 9.80 0.50 -11.97
N ALA A 159 10.97 1.08 -12.21
CA ALA A 159 11.17 2.52 -12.21
C ALA A 159 10.61 3.21 -13.47
N THR A 160 10.61 2.54 -14.63
CA THR A 160 10.14 3.08 -15.90
C THR A 160 8.69 2.73 -16.16
N ASP A 161 8.37 1.44 -16.26
CA ASP A 161 7.11 0.95 -16.81
C ASP A 161 6.00 1.07 -15.77
N TYR A 162 6.30 0.66 -14.53
CA TYR A 162 5.38 0.77 -13.40
C TYR A 162 5.47 2.14 -12.69
N ARG A 163 6.48 2.95 -13.03
CA ARG A 163 6.78 4.25 -12.39
C ARG A 163 6.82 4.17 -10.86
N CYS A 164 7.31 3.06 -10.32
CA CYS A 164 7.42 2.80 -8.90
C CYS A 164 8.38 3.80 -8.25
N LEU A 165 7.84 4.66 -7.39
CA LEU A 165 8.62 5.72 -6.76
C LEU A 165 9.77 5.18 -5.90
N THR A 166 9.58 4.04 -5.24
CA THR A 166 10.60 3.36 -4.43
C THR A 166 11.71 2.74 -5.27
N ALA A 167 11.40 2.22 -6.46
CA ALA A 167 12.42 1.75 -7.41
C ALA A 167 13.22 2.94 -7.97
N GLN A 168 12.54 4.01 -8.34
CA GLN A 168 13.19 5.26 -8.76
C GLN A 168 14.11 5.84 -7.67
N ASN A 169 13.71 5.72 -6.40
CA ASN A 169 14.50 6.17 -5.26
C ASN A 169 15.84 5.44 -5.11
N VAL A 170 15.93 4.17 -5.54
CA VAL A 170 17.21 3.45 -5.60
C VAL A 170 18.15 4.14 -6.58
N PHE A 171 17.68 4.39 -7.82
CA PHE A 171 18.50 5.02 -8.85
C PHE A 171 18.86 6.48 -8.51
N LEU A 172 17.91 7.23 -7.97
CA LEU A 172 18.12 8.59 -7.47
C LEU A 172 18.91 8.63 -6.15
N ARG A 173 19.19 7.47 -5.56
CA ARG A 173 19.92 7.28 -4.30
C ARG A 173 19.38 8.17 -3.18
N ARG A 174 18.07 8.15 -2.95
CA ARG A 174 17.38 8.94 -1.92
C ARG A 174 16.28 8.17 -1.18
N GLY A 175 16.15 8.36 0.13
CA GLY A 175 15.07 7.79 0.93
C GLY A 175 15.06 6.26 0.95
N GLU A 176 13.87 5.66 0.82
CA GLU A 176 13.67 4.20 0.81
C GLU A 176 14.20 3.58 -0.49
N GLY A 177 15.24 2.76 -0.39
CA GLY A 177 15.77 1.94 -1.48
C GLY A 177 15.05 0.58 -1.52
N ALA A 178 14.35 0.32 -2.62
CA ALA A 178 13.69 -0.95 -2.88
C ALA A 178 14.69 -2.08 -3.19
N ILE A 179 14.53 -3.23 -2.54
CA ILE A 179 15.27 -4.45 -2.85
C ILE A 179 14.25 -5.61 -2.98
N PRO A 180 13.85 -5.98 -4.21
CA PRO A 180 13.04 -7.16 -4.43
C PRO A 180 13.86 -8.43 -4.23
N VAL A 181 13.34 -9.44 -3.52
CA VAL A 181 14.14 -10.60 -3.07
C VAL A 181 13.50 -11.97 -3.28
N SER A 182 12.18 -12.03 -3.49
CA SER A 182 11.42 -13.28 -3.47
C SER A 182 10.59 -13.53 -4.74
N PRO A 183 10.90 -14.59 -5.51
CA PRO A 183 10.02 -15.05 -6.57
C PRO A 183 8.85 -15.89 -6.04
N ALA A 184 8.76 -16.18 -4.74
CA ALA A 184 7.74 -17.05 -4.17
C ALA A 184 6.89 -16.34 -3.10
N CYS A 185 5.62 -16.71 -3.02
CA CYS A 185 4.68 -16.24 -2.00
C CYS A 185 3.95 -17.42 -1.35
N ASN A 186 3.52 -17.25 -0.11
CA ASN A 186 2.68 -18.20 0.62
C ASN A 186 1.27 -17.65 0.88
N ALA A 187 0.82 -16.70 0.05
CA ALA A 187 -0.52 -16.12 0.09
C ALA A 187 -1.01 -15.89 -1.34
N ALA A 188 -2.26 -16.25 -1.60
CA ALA A 188 -2.92 -15.98 -2.87
C ALA A 188 -3.82 -14.76 -2.72
N CYS A 189 -3.28 -13.58 -2.38
CA CYS A 189 -4.11 -12.41 -2.09
C CYS A 189 -5.09 -12.10 -3.25
N LEU A 190 -6.33 -11.71 -2.94
CA LEU A 190 -7.30 -11.30 -3.97
C LEU A 190 -6.77 -10.14 -4.81
N GLY A 191 -6.19 -9.11 -4.17
CA GLY A 191 -5.57 -7.97 -4.84
C GLY A 191 -4.06 -8.12 -5.02
N CYS A 192 -3.55 -9.30 -5.35
CA CYS A 192 -2.10 -9.48 -5.55
C CYS A 192 -1.65 -8.72 -6.81
N ILE A 193 -0.71 -7.79 -6.64
CA ILE A 193 -0.29 -6.88 -7.71
C ILE A 193 0.88 -7.39 -8.58
N SER A 194 1.49 -8.51 -8.20
CA SER A 194 2.64 -9.12 -8.91
C SER A 194 2.30 -10.43 -9.61
N GLU A 195 1.24 -11.11 -9.19
CA GLU A 195 0.83 -12.43 -9.70
C GLU A 195 -0.67 -12.58 -9.54
N GLN A 196 -1.31 -13.22 -10.51
CA GLN A 196 -2.76 -13.32 -10.56
C GLN A 196 -3.26 -14.73 -10.35
N TRP A 197 -4.46 -14.79 -9.79
CA TRP A 197 -5.15 -16.03 -9.42
C TRP A 197 -6.59 -16.04 -9.98
N GLY A 198 -6.85 -15.33 -11.08
CA GLY A 198 -8.19 -15.13 -11.67
C GLY A 198 -8.20 -14.20 -12.89
N ASP A 199 -9.35 -13.55 -13.15
CA ASP A 199 -9.66 -12.82 -14.39
C ASP A 199 -9.15 -11.36 -14.47
N VAL A 200 -8.20 -10.97 -13.62
CA VAL A 200 -7.59 -9.63 -13.60
C VAL A 200 -6.11 -9.77 -13.91
N ASP A 201 -5.55 -8.85 -14.69
CA ASP A 201 -4.11 -8.81 -14.93
C ASP A 201 -3.37 -8.16 -13.75
N SER A 202 -2.17 -8.66 -13.41
CA SER A 202 -1.33 -8.01 -12.40
C SER A 202 -0.73 -6.76 -13.00
N PRO A 203 -0.80 -5.60 -12.32
CA PRO A 203 -0.20 -4.37 -12.81
C PRO A 203 1.34 -4.43 -12.82
N GLN A 204 1.95 -5.42 -12.16
CA GLN A 204 3.39 -5.66 -12.15
C GLN A 204 3.69 -7.14 -12.40
N THR A 205 4.86 -7.43 -12.95
CA THR A 205 5.36 -8.79 -13.13
C THR A 205 6.18 -9.21 -11.91
N ARG A 206 5.86 -10.38 -11.35
CA ARG A 206 6.65 -11.00 -10.27
C ARG A 206 8.08 -11.26 -10.74
N LEU A 207 9.04 -10.87 -9.90
CA LEU A 207 10.45 -11.25 -10.01
C LEU A 207 10.55 -12.76 -10.22
N ASP A 208 11.25 -13.20 -11.27
CA ASP A 208 11.32 -14.60 -11.69
C ASP A 208 12.59 -15.32 -11.20
N PHE A 209 13.51 -14.59 -10.57
CA PHE A 209 14.74 -15.14 -10.01
C PHE A 209 14.88 -14.84 -8.52
N ALA A 210 15.81 -15.56 -7.90
CA ALA A 210 16.14 -15.44 -6.50
C ALA A 210 17.52 -14.75 -6.35
N PRO A 211 17.57 -13.46 -5.95
CA PRO A 211 18.82 -12.74 -5.75
C PRO A 211 19.67 -13.38 -4.66
N THR A 212 20.98 -13.34 -4.84
CA THR A 212 21.97 -13.79 -3.85
C THR A 212 22.15 -12.75 -2.75
N ALA A 213 22.69 -13.17 -1.60
CA ALA A 213 23.02 -12.24 -0.52
C ALA A 213 24.05 -11.18 -0.94
N ALA A 214 24.97 -11.54 -1.85
CA ALA A 214 25.96 -10.61 -2.40
C ALA A 214 25.31 -9.52 -3.28
N GLU A 215 24.43 -9.90 -4.21
CA GLU A 215 23.69 -8.93 -5.04
C GLU A 215 22.86 -7.97 -4.19
N ILE A 216 22.18 -8.48 -3.15
CA ILE A 216 21.39 -7.67 -2.23
C ILE A 216 22.29 -6.67 -1.47
N ALA A 217 23.40 -7.15 -0.89
CA ALA A 217 24.28 -6.31 -0.10
C ALA A 217 25.01 -5.26 -0.95
N GLU A 218 25.39 -5.60 -2.18
CA GLU A 218 26.04 -4.70 -3.13
C GLU A 218 25.11 -3.54 -3.52
N LEU A 219 23.85 -3.84 -3.88
CA LEU A 219 22.85 -2.81 -4.20
C LEU A 219 22.58 -1.91 -2.98
N ALA A 220 22.43 -2.52 -1.81
CA ALA A 220 22.21 -1.78 -0.57
C ALA A 220 23.38 -0.83 -0.25
N ALA A 221 24.63 -1.29 -0.36
CA ALA A 221 25.82 -0.47 -0.14
C ALA A 221 25.89 0.71 -1.12
N TRP A 222 25.55 0.48 -2.39
CA TRP A 222 25.52 1.53 -3.40
C TRP A 222 24.45 2.61 -3.10
N HIS A 223 23.25 2.22 -2.67
CA HIS A 223 22.20 3.16 -2.26
C HIS A 223 22.55 3.93 -0.98
N LEU A 224 23.01 3.22 0.05
CA LEU A 224 23.29 3.80 1.38
C LEU A 224 24.52 4.73 1.38
N SER A 225 25.48 4.51 0.48
CA SER A 225 26.68 5.36 0.36
C SER A 225 26.40 6.79 -0.14
N ALA A 226 25.16 7.12 -0.54
CA ALA A 226 24.79 8.50 -0.85
C ALA A 226 24.53 9.38 0.38
N GLY A 227 24.47 8.79 1.59
CA GLY A 227 24.33 9.52 2.86
C GLY A 227 22.94 9.47 3.49
N ASP A 228 22.83 10.00 4.72
CA ASP A 228 21.57 10.10 5.47
C ASP A 228 20.60 11.08 4.76
N PRO A 229 19.31 10.74 4.59
CA PRO A 229 18.49 9.79 5.35
C PRO A 229 18.10 8.51 4.57
N ASN A 230 19.03 7.92 3.81
CA ASN A 230 18.74 6.72 3.04
C ASN A 230 18.57 5.48 3.92
N PHE A 231 17.66 4.60 3.52
CA PHE A 231 17.51 3.27 4.09
C PHE A 231 17.14 2.26 3.03
N VAL A 232 17.20 0.97 3.36
CA VAL A 232 16.86 -0.11 2.43
C VAL A 232 15.69 -0.94 2.94
N SER A 233 14.90 -1.46 2.00
CA SER A 233 13.70 -2.24 2.29
C SER A 233 13.64 -3.51 1.44
N TYR A 234 13.47 -4.66 2.10
CA TYR A 234 13.04 -5.90 1.47
C TYR A 234 11.51 -5.90 1.31
N GLY A 235 10.96 -6.65 0.36
CA GLY A 235 9.51 -6.76 0.17
C GLY A 235 8.96 -5.60 -0.68
N GLN A 236 8.75 -5.83 -1.96
CA GLN A 236 8.32 -4.83 -2.94
C GLN A 236 7.09 -5.29 -3.72
N GLY A 237 6.43 -4.37 -4.43
CA GLY A 237 5.21 -4.68 -5.18
C GLY A 237 5.39 -5.65 -6.34
N CYS A 238 6.63 -5.88 -6.79
CA CYS A 238 6.97 -6.77 -7.90
C CYS A 238 7.50 -8.14 -7.43
N GLU A 239 7.30 -8.52 -6.17
CA GLU A 239 7.83 -9.78 -5.64
C GLU A 239 6.81 -10.50 -4.74
N GLY A 240 7.21 -11.66 -4.22
CA GLY A 240 6.44 -12.45 -3.26
C GLY A 240 6.73 -12.11 -1.82
N GLU A 241 6.56 -13.10 -0.94
CA GLU A 241 6.78 -12.91 0.48
C GLU A 241 8.28 -13.01 0.80
N PRO A 242 8.95 -11.92 1.24
CA PRO A 242 10.38 -11.93 1.47
C PRO A 242 10.81 -12.90 2.57
N LEU A 243 9.98 -13.17 3.59
CA LEU A 243 10.36 -14.12 4.64
C LEU A 243 10.50 -15.57 4.15
N THR A 244 10.06 -15.89 2.93
CA THR A 244 10.38 -17.18 2.29
C THR A 244 11.85 -17.31 1.86
N ARG A 245 12.60 -16.19 1.86
CA ARG A 245 14.02 -16.10 1.47
C ARG A 245 14.96 -16.02 2.67
N GLY A 246 14.56 -16.58 3.82
CA GLY A 246 15.22 -16.37 5.11
C GLY A 246 16.74 -16.53 5.13
N ALA A 247 17.29 -17.61 4.59
CA ALA A 247 18.75 -17.83 4.62
C ALA A 247 19.54 -16.75 3.87
N ALA A 248 19.11 -16.38 2.67
CA ALA A 248 19.76 -15.35 1.85
C ALA A 248 19.60 -13.96 2.48
N LEU A 249 18.40 -13.64 2.99
CA LEU A 249 18.14 -12.36 3.64
C LEU A 249 18.93 -12.18 4.93
N VAL A 250 19.11 -13.24 5.73
CA VAL A 250 19.92 -13.19 6.96
C VAL A 250 21.39 -12.90 6.64
N ASP A 251 21.98 -13.56 5.64
CA ASP A 251 23.35 -13.25 5.22
C ASP A 251 23.47 -11.81 4.67
N ALA A 252 22.54 -11.42 3.80
CA ALA A 252 22.51 -10.05 3.26
C ALA A 252 22.38 -8.99 4.37
N THR A 253 21.50 -9.22 5.35
CA THR A 253 21.28 -8.30 6.48
C THR A 253 22.56 -8.12 7.30
N ARG A 254 23.29 -9.21 7.59
CA ARG A 254 24.58 -9.13 8.31
C ARG A 254 25.60 -8.30 7.52
N ARG A 255 25.71 -8.52 6.21
CA ARG A 255 26.63 -7.77 5.34
C ARG A 255 26.29 -6.28 5.32
N ILE A 256 25.00 -5.94 5.17
CA ILE A 256 24.52 -4.56 5.18
C ILE A 256 24.78 -3.90 6.53
N ARG A 257 24.41 -4.56 7.64
CA ARG A 257 24.64 -4.02 8.99
C ARG A 257 26.12 -3.79 9.26
N ALA A 258 27.00 -4.68 8.82
CA ALA A 258 28.45 -4.50 8.96
C ALA A 258 28.98 -3.30 8.16
N ALA A 259 28.49 -3.11 6.93
CA ALA A 259 28.91 -2.00 6.07
C ALA A 259 28.25 -0.65 6.43
N ALA A 260 27.05 -0.68 7.01
CA ALA A 260 26.28 0.50 7.39
C ALA A 260 25.68 0.33 8.80
N PRO A 261 26.50 0.50 9.87
CA PRO A 261 26.10 0.18 11.24
C PRO A 261 24.88 0.94 11.77
N MET A 262 24.60 2.12 11.22
CA MET A 262 23.49 2.98 11.64
C MET A 262 22.27 2.93 10.72
N ALA A 263 22.35 2.27 9.56
CA ALA A 263 21.28 2.29 8.57
C ALA A 263 20.01 1.61 9.10
N THR A 264 18.85 2.08 8.66
CA THR A 264 17.61 1.31 8.80
C THR A 264 17.61 0.20 7.75
N ILE A 265 17.41 -1.04 8.21
CA ILE A 265 17.17 -2.21 7.37
C ILE A 265 15.73 -2.62 7.64
N HIS A 266 14.89 -2.46 6.63
CA HIS A 266 13.45 -2.63 6.71
C HIS A 266 12.97 -3.87 5.96
N VAL A 267 11.89 -4.51 6.41
CA VAL A 267 11.18 -5.54 5.64
C VAL A 267 9.69 -5.28 5.60
N ASN A 268 9.13 -5.33 4.39
CA ASN A 268 7.70 -5.37 4.13
C ASN A 268 7.25 -6.84 4.01
N THR A 269 6.32 -7.30 4.84
CA THR A 269 5.96 -8.72 4.91
C THR A 269 4.47 -8.91 5.17
N ASN A 270 3.95 -10.10 4.85
CA ASN A 270 2.66 -10.59 5.31
C ASN A 270 2.69 -11.13 6.75
N GLY A 271 3.86 -11.20 7.40
CA GLY A 271 4.00 -11.65 8.80
C GLY A 271 3.87 -13.16 9.00
N SER A 272 4.21 -13.97 8.00
CA SER A 272 3.94 -15.41 8.01
C SER A 272 5.02 -16.31 8.63
N ARG A 273 6.20 -15.77 8.98
CA ARG A 273 7.37 -16.56 9.44
C ARG A 273 8.11 -15.88 10.61
N PRO A 274 7.61 -16.01 11.84
CA PRO A 274 8.22 -15.39 13.02
C PRO A 274 9.66 -15.85 13.27
N ASP A 275 9.95 -17.12 13.01
CA ASP A 275 11.29 -17.72 13.15
C ASP A 275 12.32 -17.08 12.22
N VAL A 276 11.93 -16.81 10.97
CA VAL A 276 12.78 -16.12 9.99
C VAL A 276 12.97 -14.67 10.40
N LEU A 277 11.89 -14.00 10.83
CA LEU A 277 11.96 -12.60 11.25
C LEU A 277 12.87 -12.42 12.48
N GLN A 278 12.81 -13.34 13.45
CA GLN A 278 13.71 -13.35 14.61
C GLN A 278 15.17 -13.41 14.18
N ARG A 279 15.50 -14.32 13.26
CA ARG A 279 16.86 -14.44 12.71
C ARG A 279 17.31 -13.20 11.94
N LEU A 280 16.39 -12.49 11.28
CA LEU A 280 16.70 -11.23 10.60
C LEU A 280 16.97 -10.11 11.61
N VAL A 281 16.16 -10.02 12.67
CA VAL A 281 16.40 -9.08 13.77
C VAL A 281 17.76 -9.33 14.41
N ASP A 282 18.10 -10.59 14.68
CA ASP A 282 19.41 -10.96 15.23
C ASP A 282 20.58 -10.67 14.26
N ALA A 283 20.31 -10.65 12.95
CA ALA A 283 21.27 -10.23 11.92
C ALA A 283 21.43 -8.72 11.80
N GLY A 284 20.53 -7.92 12.40
CA GLY A 284 20.58 -6.46 12.40
C GLY A 284 19.42 -5.76 11.69
N LEU A 285 18.34 -6.48 11.33
CA LEU A 285 17.09 -5.87 10.90
C LEU A 285 16.46 -5.10 12.05
N ASN A 286 16.01 -3.86 11.83
CA ASN A 286 15.53 -2.97 12.89
C ASN A 286 14.19 -2.30 12.59
N SER A 287 13.52 -2.66 11.50
CA SER A 287 12.21 -2.12 11.17
C SER A 287 11.40 -3.11 10.33
N VAL A 288 10.10 -3.23 10.63
CA VAL A 288 9.15 -4.09 9.89
C VAL A 288 7.88 -3.33 9.54
N ARG A 289 7.32 -3.65 8.37
CA ARG A 289 5.96 -3.30 7.97
C ARG A 289 5.17 -4.55 7.66
N ILE A 290 4.19 -4.85 8.50
CA ILE A 290 3.31 -6.00 8.32
C ILE A 290 2.04 -5.57 7.60
N SER A 291 1.74 -6.19 6.46
CA SER A 291 0.53 -5.89 5.70
C SER A 291 -0.68 -6.56 6.32
N VAL A 292 -1.72 -5.77 6.56
CA VAL A 292 -2.98 -6.21 7.16
C VAL A 292 -4.14 -5.61 6.37
N PHE A 293 -5.08 -6.45 5.97
CA PHE A 293 -6.39 -6.03 5.46
C PHE A 293 -7.43 -6.02 6.59
N SER A 294 -7.43 -7.07 7.40
CA SER A 294 -8.31 -7.22 8.56
C SER A 294 -7.60 -8.05 9.64
N LEU A 295 -7.91 -7.77 10.91
CA LEU A 295 -7.48 -8.55 12.07
C LEU A 295 -8.60 -9.47 12.59
N GLU A 296 -9.66 -9.65 11.81
CA GLU A 296 -10.67 -10.66 12.00
C GLU A 296 -10.38 -11.84 11.05
N ASP A 297 -10.37 -13.07 11.57
CA ASP A 297 -9.85 -14.24 10.85
C ASP A 297 -10.61 -14.55 9.55
N SER A 298 -11.94 -14.43 9.54
CA SER A 298 -12.74 -14.75 8.36
C SER A 298 -12.45 -13.77 7.20
N ARG A 299 -12.37 -12.46 7.50
CA ARG A 299 -11.99 -11.41 6.54
C ARG A 299 -10.53 -11.49 6.12
N PHE A 300 -9.64 -11.78 7.07
CA PHE A 300 -8.22 -12.01 6.80
C PHE A 300 -8.03 -13.14 5.78
N ARG A 301 -8.67 -14.29 6.00
CA ARG A 301 -8.59 -15.45 5.09
C ARG A 301 -9.26 -15.20 3.75
N ALA A 302 -10.38 -14.49 3.73
CA ALA A 302 -11.06 -14.12 2.49
C ALA A 302 -10.15 -13.31 1.56
N TYR A 303 -9.39 -12.37 2.11
CA TYR A 303 -8.47 -11.55 1.32
C TYR A 303 -7.13 -12.23 1.03
N TYR A 304 -6.40 -12.68 2.07
CA TYR A 304 -5.02 -13.17 1.91
C TYR A 304 -4.93 -14.58 1.33
N ARG A 305 -5.96 -15.41 1.55
CA ARG A 305 -5.94 -16.85 1.22
C ARG A 305 -4.59 -17.50 1.61
N PRO A 306 -4.24 -17.48 2.91
CA PRO A 306 -2.90 -17.82 3.39
C PRO A 306 -2.62 -19.31 3.30
N VAL A 307 -1.36 -19.67 3.01
CA VAL A 307 -0.87 -21.05 3.00
C VAL A 307 0.08 -21.26 4.19
N GLY A 308 -0.40 -21.98 5.20
CA GLY A 308 0.39 -22.36 6.37
C GLY A 308 0.73 -21.20 7.33
N TYR A 309 -0.10 -20.16 7.39
CA TYR A 309 -0.01 -19.10 8.42
C TYR A 309 -1.38 -18.47 8.69
N GLY A 310 -1.48 -17.75 9.81
CA GLY A 310 -2.67 -17.01 10.24
C GLY A 310 -2.30 -15.75 11.05
N LEU A 311 -3.31 -15.17 11.71
CA LEU A 311 -3.14 -13.97 12.52
C LEU A 311 -2.21 -14.17 13.73
N ASP A 312 -2.07 -15.40 14.22
CA ASP A 312 -1.13 -15.72 15.31
C ASP A 312 0.32 -15.46 14.89
N GLN A 313 0.72 -15.92 13.68
CA GLN A 313 2.06 -15.64 13.16
C GLN A 313 2.26 -14.14 12.89
N VAL A 314 1.21 -13.44 12.44
CA VAL A 314 1.25 -11.98 12.23
C VAL A 314 1.54 -11.26 13.54
N ALA A 315 0.86 -11.65 14.62
CA ALA A 315 1.06 -11.09 15.96
C ALA A 315 2.44 -11.45 16.53
N GLU A 316 2.91 -12.69 16.34
CA GLU A 316 4.24 -13.12 16.78
C GLU A 316 5.35 -12.36 16.05
N CYS A 317 5.21 -12.15 14.73
CA CYS A 317 6.15 -11.32 13.95
C CYS A 317 6.25 -9.89 14.51
N ALA A 318 5.11 -9.27 14.84
CA ALA A 318 5.10 -7.95 15.46
C ALA A 318 5.79 -7.97 16.83
N GLY A 319 5.50 -8.99 17.64
CA GLY A 319 6.11 -9.20 18.96
C GLY A 319 7.63 -9.36 18.91
N VAL A 320 8.16 -10.14 17.96
CA VAL A 320 9.59 -10.37 17.74
C VAL A 320 10.34 -9.04 17.54
N VAL A 321 9.82 -8.17 16.68
CA VAL A 321 10.48 -6.89 16.37
C VAL A 321 10.31 -5.90 17.52
N ALA A 322 9.13 -5.84 18.14
CA ALA A 322 8.87 -5.00 19.30
C ALA A 322 9.78 -5.35 20.49
N ALA A 323 9.90 -6.63 20.83
CA ALA A 323 10.74 -7.11 21.93
C ALA A 323 12.23 -6.79 21.73
N ALA A 324 12.65 -6.65 20.47
CA ALA A 324 14.01 -6.27 20.12
C ALA A 324 14.25 -4.74 20.13
N GLY A 325 13.23 -3.91 20.37
CA GLY A 325 13.31 -2.45 20.27
C GLY A 325 13.33 -1.93 18.82
N GLY A 326 12.92 -2.77 17.86
CA GLY A 326 12.79 -2.39 16.45
C GLY A 326 11.47 -1.65 16.17
N GLN A 327 11.39 -1.00 15.02
CA GLN A 327 10.17 -0.35 14.58
C GLN A 327 9.14 -1.37 14.11
N VAL A 328 7.96 -1.33 14.69
CA VAL A 328 6.79 -2.08 14.21
C VAL A 328 5.85 -1.11 13.51
N THR A 329 5.55 -1.39 12.24
CA THR A 329 4.58 -0.63 11.46
C THR A 329 3.56 -1.57 10.82
N ILE A 330 2.34 -1.08 10.59
CA ILE A 330 1.29 -1.79 9.88
C ILE A 330 1.07 -1.10 8.53
N ASN A 331 1.07 -1.88 7.45
CA ASN A 331 0.50 -1.46 6.17
C ASN A 331 -0.98 -1.86 6.15
N LEU A 332 -1.87 -0.94 6.53
CA LEU A 332 -3.30 -1.20 6.55
C LEU A 332 -3.87 -0.97 5.16
N LEU A 333 -4.37 -2.04 4.54
CA LEU A 333 -5.06 -2.02 3.24
C LEU A 333 -6.49 -1.52 3.45
N THR A 334 -6.65 -0.21 3.54
CA THR A 334 -7.90 0.48 3.84
C THR A 334 -8.96 0.33 2.75
N PHE A 335 -10.20 0.12 3.18
CA PHE A 335 -11.36 0.01 2.33
C PHE A 335 -12.57 0.65 3.05
N PRO A 336 -13.12 1.78 2.54
CA PRO A 336 -14.27 2.43 3.14
C PRO A 336 -15.47 1.49 3.30
N GLY A 337 -16.02 1.42 4.49
CA GLY A 337 -17.11 0.52 4.89
C GLY A 337 -16.65 -0.76 5.57
N VAL A 338 -15.38 -1.14 5.41
CA VAL A 338 -14.78 -2.33 6.03
C VAL A 338 -13.78 -1.92 7.11
N SER A 339 -12.68 -1.25 6.73
CA SER A 339 -11.59 -0.91 7.67
C SER A 339 -12.01 0.08 8.77
N ASP A 340 -13.07 0.86 8.53
CA ASP A 340 -13.65 1.81 9.48
C ASP A 340 -14.89 1.24 10.19
N ALA A 341 -15.14 -0.06 10.15
CA ALA A 341 -16.17 -0.69 10.98
C ALA A 341 -15.71 -0.76 12.44
N PRO A 342 -16.58 -0.50 13.45
CA PRO A 342 -16.19 -0.45 14.85
C PRO A 342 -15.36 -1.67 15.33
N GLN A 343 -15.73 -2.87 14.90
CA GLN A 343 -15.05 -4.11 15.27
C GLN A 343 -13.63 -4.20 14.68
N GLU A 344 -13.41 -3.72 13.45
CA GLU A 344 -12.08 -3.63 12.84
C GLU A 344 -11.21 -2.61 13.57
N ILE A 345 -11.80 -1.48 13.98
CA ILE A 345 -11.12 -0.44 14.76
C ILE A 345 -10.69 -0.99 16.11
N ASP A 346 -11.58 -1.68 16.83
CA ASP A 346 -11.26 -2.28 18.12
C ASP A 346 -10.16 -3.33 18.02
N ALA A 347 -10.21 -4.19 17.00
CA ALA A 347 -9.16 -5.18 16.75
C ALA A 347 -7.81 -4.52 16.45
N LEU A 348 -7.80 -3.48 15.61
CA LEU A 348 -6.60 -2.72 15.25
C LEU A 348 -6.01 -1.99 16.45
N VAL A 349 -6.84 -1.28 17.23
CA VAL A 349 -6.40 -0.60 18.46
C VAL A 349 -5.82 -1.60 19.45
N GLY A 350 -6.48 -2.75 19.64
CA GLY A 350 -5.96 -3.81 20.49
C GLY A 350 -4.60 -4.32 20.02
N PHE A 351 -4.42 -4.52 18.72
CA PHE A 351 -3.13 -4.95 18.15
C PHE A 351 -2.05 -3.88 18.33
N ILE A 352 -2.38 -2.61 18.07
CA ILE A 352 -1.46 -1.47 18.24
C ILE A 352 -0.92 -1.42 19.67
N LEU A 353 -1.82 -1.44 20.66
CA LEU A 353 -1.44 -1.32 22.07
C LEU A 353 -0.68 -2.54 22.57
N ARG A 354 -1.05 -3.76 22.14
CA ARG A 354 -0.36 -4.99 22.53
C ARG A 354 1.06 -5.09 22.01
N HIS A 355 1.31 -4.64 20.79
CA HIS A 355 2.60 -4.82 20.11
C HIS A 355 3.42 -3.54 19.98
N GLY A 356 2.99 -2.44 20.60
CA GLY A 356 3.70 -1.16 20.52
C GLY A 356 3.89 -0.69 19.08
N VAL A 357 2.83 -0.76 18.26
CA VAL A 357 2.91 -0.35 16.85
C VAL A 357 3.18 1.16 16.79
N HIS A 358 4.26 1.52 16.11
CA HIS A 358 4.74 2.89 16.01
C HIS A 358 4.01 3.68 14.92
N GLN A 359 3.59 2.99 13.85
CA GLN A 359 2.91 3.63 12.73
C GLN A 359 1.88 2.71 12.08
N VAL A 360 0.72 3.25 11.75
CA VAL A 360 -0.21 2.66 10.78
C VAL A 360 -0.14 3.47 9.49
N GLN A 361 0.28 2.81 8.42
CA GLN A 361 0.33 3.35 7.08
C GLN A 361 -0.99 3.03 6.37
N LEU A 362 -1.73 4.08 6.04
CA LEU A 362 -3.07 4.02 5.48
C LEU A 362 -2.97 3.95 3.95
N ARG A 363 -2.92 2.73 3.41
CA ARG A 363 -2.89 2.47 1.97
C ARG A 363 -4.28 2.13 1.47
N SER A 364 -4.74 2.77 0.40
CA SER A 364 -5.94 2.31 -0.29
C SER A 364 -5.72 0.88 -0.79
N LEU A 365 -6.64 -0.02 -0.46
CA LEU A 365 -6.66 -1.33 -1.11
C LEU A 365 -6.98 -1.15 -2.59
N ASN A 366 -6.06 -1.63 -3.43
CA ASN A 366 -6.17 -1.63 -4.88
C ASN A 366 -6.90 -2.88 -5.34
N VAL A 367 -8.20 -2.74 -5.64
CA VAL A 367 -9.08 -3.84 -6.01
C VAL A 367 -10.37 -3.28 -6.59
N ASP A 368 -11.02 -4.04 -7.46
CA ASP A 368 -12.41 -3.80 -7.82
C ASP A 368 -13.30 -3.82 -6.55
N PRO A 369 -14.00 -2.72 -6.24
CA PRO A 369 -14.81 -2.62 -5.03
C PRO A 369 -15.88 -3.71 -4.90
N GLN A 370 -16.62 -4.01 -5.98
CA GLN A 370 -17.74 -4.96 -5.90
C GLN A 370 -17.20 -6.39 -5.82
N TRP A 371 -16.17 -6.69 -6.60
CA TRP A 371 -15.51 -8.00 -6.59
C TRP A 371 -14.97 -8.39 -5.21
N LEU A 372 -14.42 -7.42 -4.46
CA LEU A 372 -14.01 -7.62 -3.07
C LEU A 372 -15.22 -7.86 -2.17
N LEU A 373 -16.23 -6.99 -2.22
CA LEU A 373 -17.39 -7.05 -1.33
C LEU A 373 -18.15 -8.38 -1.45
N ASP A 374 -18.22 -8.95 -2.66
CA ASP A 374 -18.84 -10.27 -2.91
C ASP A 374 -18.07 -11.44 -2.27
N ARG A 375 -16.79 -11.25 -1.93
CA ARG A 375 -15.92 -12.27 -1.31
C ARG A 375 -15.78 -12.12 0.20
N ILE A 376 -16.22 -10.99 0.75
CA ILE A 376 -16.20 -10.78 2.19
C ILE A 376 -17.39 -11.52 2.82
N PRO A 377 -17.15 -12.46 3.76
CA PRO A 377 -18.18 -13.38 4.23
C PRO A 377 -19.32 -12.70 5.01
N GLN A 378 -19.05 -11.55 5.63
CA GLN A 378 -20.04 -10.81 6.41
C GLN A 378 -19.97 -9.31 6.12
N PRO A 379 -21.09 -8.69 5.72
CA PRO A 379 -21.18 -7.25 5.59
C PRO A 379 -20.78 -6.53 6.88
N THR A 380 -20.11 -5.41 6.72
CA THR A 380 -19.73 -4.51 7.82
C THR A 380 -20.31 -3.12 7.54
N ARG A 381 -20.31 -2.27 8.57
CA ARG A 381 -20.78 -0.90 8.45
C ARG A 381 -19.76 0.06 9.04
N GLY A 382 -19.10 0.80 8.15
CA GLY A 382 -18.11 1.79 8.50
C GLY A 382 -18.72 3.02 9.17
N ILE A 383 -17.96 3.65 10.09
CA ILE A 383 -18.34 4.92 10.72
C ILE A 383 -17.94 6.15 9.88
N GLY A 384 -17.25 5.93 8.76
CA GLY A 384 -16.62 6.93 7.90
C GLY A 384 -15.12 7.02 8.15
N MET A 385 -14.32 6.94 7.09
CA MET A 385 -12.84 6.94 7.15
C MET A 385 -12.23 8.15 7.88
N ARG A 386 -12.89 9.32 7.83
CA ARG A 386 -12.43 10.50 8.60
C ARG A 386 -12.66 10.34 10.11
N LYS A 387 -13.73 9.66 10.52
CA LYS A 387 -13.98 9.35 11.94
C LYS A 387 -13.04 8.24 12.41
N PHE A 388 -12.80 7.24 11.57
CA PHE A 388 -11.81 6.20 11.79
C PHE A 388 -10.43 6.78 12.14
N VAL A 389 -9.91 7.71 11.33
CA VAL A 389 -8.62 8.37 11.61
C VAL A 389 -8.65 9.11 12.96
N ARG A 390 -9.74 9.83 13.28
CA ARG A 390 -9.85 10.50 14.59
C ARG A 390 -9.85 9.50 15.75
N GLN A 391 -10.61 8.42 15.65
CA GLN A 391 -10.64 7.39 16.70
C GLN A 391 -9.28 6.74 16.92
N LEU A 392 -8.51 6.47 15.86
CA LEU A 392 -7.15 5.96 16.02
C LEU A 392 -6.25 6.98 16.72
N THR A 393 -6.30 8.25 16.34
CA THR A 393 -5.52 9.31 17.01
C THR A 393 -5.91 9.50 18.48
N GLU A 394 -7.21 9.44 18.79
CA GLU A 394 -7.71 9.61 20.17
C GLU A 394 -7.38 8.40 21.06
N ARG A 395 -7.46 7.18 20.53
CA ARG A 395 -7.27 5.92 21.29
C ARG A 395 -5.82 5.47 21.35
N CYS A 396 -4.97 5.92 20.42
CA CYS A 396 -3.56 5.58 20.34
C CYS A 396 -2.73 6.88 20.15
N PRO A 397 -2.58 7.73 21.18
CA PRO A 397 -1.98 9.07 21.04
C PRO A 397 -0.52 9.06 20.57
N ASP A 398 0.25 8.00 20.86
CA ASP A 398 1.65 7.86 20.43
C ASP A 398 1.80 7.28 19.01
N LEU A 399 0.69 6.85 18.39
CA LEU A 399 0.69 6.24 17.07
C LEU A 399 0.84 7.29 15.98
N GLN A 400 1.79 7.06 15.08
CA GLN A 400 1.86 7.84 13.84
C GLN A 400 0.89 7.28 12.78
N LEU A 401 0.08 8.14 12.19
CA LEU A 401 -0.72 7.81 11.03
C LEU A 401 -0.10 8.44 9.79
N GLY A 402 0.08 7.67 8.73
CA GLY A 402 0.76 8.18 7.53
C GLY A 402 0.68 7.25 6.35
N ASN A 403 1.67 7.34 5.48
CA ASN A 403 1.79 6.51 4.28
C ASN A 403 3.21 5.98 4.09
N PHE A 404 4.24 6.71 4.52
CA PHE A 404 5.62 6.31 4.20
C PHE A 404 6.38 5.84 5.43
N THR A 405 7.13 4.77 5.26
CA THR A 405 8.14 4.32 6.23
C THR A 405 9.16 5.42 6.39
N ARG A 406 9.52 5.72 7.64
CA ARG A 406 10.58 6.67 7.98
C ARG A 406 11.79 5.92 8.56
N PRO A 407 13.01 6.47 8.45
CA PRO A 407 14.17 5.90 9.11
C PRO A 407 13.92 5.65 10.60
N TRP A 408 14.49 4.55 11.10
CA TRP A 408 14.48 4.16 12.50
C TRP A 408 15.89 3.93 13.02
N PRO A 409 16.19 4.32 14.27
CA PRO A 409 17.50 4.05 14.88
C PRO A 409 17.86 2.57 14.84
N ALA A 410 19.15 2.29 14.65
CA ALA A 410 19.67 0.93 14.80
C ALA A 410 19.43 0.44 16.24
N ILE A 411 19.12 -0.85 16.38
CA ILE A 411 18.96 -1.47 17.70
C ILE A 411 20.35 -1.55 18.35
N GLN A 412 20.53 -0.82 19.44
CA GLN A 412 21.74 -0.91 20.25
C GLN A 412 21.63 -2.12 21.18
N ARG A 413 22.09 -3.29 20.73
CA ARG A 413 22.33 -4.42 21.64
C ARG A 413 23.78 -4.38 22.10
N GLN A 414 24.02 -4.41 23.42
CA GLN A 414 25.31 -4.87 23.91
C GLN A 414 25.46 -6.33 23.47
N PRO A 415 26.58 -6.72 22.82
CA PRO A 415 26.79 -8.10 22.48
C PRO A 415 26.75 -8.96 23.75
N ALA A 416 26.07 -10.10 23.74
CA ALA A 416 25.97 -10.99 24.90
C ALA A 416 27.35 -11.47 25.43
N TRP A 417 28.42 -11.36 24.64
CA TRP A 417 29.79 -11.64 25.05
C TRP A 417 30.48 -10.50 25.82
N ALA A 418 29.89 -9.30 25.85
CA ALA A 418 30.44 -8.15 26.57
C ALA A 418 30.01 -8.10 28.06
N SER A 419 29.16 -9.05 28.51
CA SER A 419 28.61 -9.10 29.87
C SER A 419 29.24 -10.17 30.77
N SER A 420 30.21 -10.95 30.27
CA SER A 420 31.01 -11.85 31.10
C SER A 420 32.31 -11.15 31.53
N LYS A 421 32.27 -10.48 32.68
CA LYS A 421 33.44 -10.16 33.49
C LYS A 421 33.40 -10.96 34.78
#